data_AF-A0A1R3JM29-F1
#
_entry.id   AF-A0A1R3JM29-F1
#
_cell.length_a   1.000
_cell.length_b   1.000
_cell.length_c   1.000
_cell.angle_alpha   90.00
_cell.angle_beta   90.00
_cell.angle_gamma   90.00
#
_symmetry.space_group_name_H-M   'P 1'
#
loop_
_entity.id
_entity.type
_entity.pdbx_description
1 polymer ?
#
loop_
_entity_poly.entity_id
_entity_poly.type
_entity_poly.pdbx_seq_one_letter_code
_entity_poly.pdbx_strand_id
1 'polypeptide(L)'
;DIEIMAKDCLEKAAGHNPNLDAAGLAVKLSKAVPYRAEIEIEWYKAFCDQYHQMGYYDAFKLNEGSSIRESIVNMNRHRLAGFWNSVIYMLENNKLPHDFHRRSKWVNASQVYKLLVEPLDIADYYRKGMHREWGHYLEHGRERRYEIFDKWWKDRGVREKKYKRRKYANLTQDSCFWARVEEAKEWLNNVRIERDVTKRNMLWLKINEFEKYASKLIENKEVSEDVLAKNSTFSLWVEELKELKSQLIANFGWSSG
;
A
#
# COMPACT_ATOMS: atom_id res chain seq x y z
N ASP A 1 -13.47 -29.38 41.69
CA ASP A 1 -12.33 -29.04 40.82
C ASP A 1 -12.69 -28.26 39.55
N ILE A 2 -13.59 -28.73 38.69
CA ILE A 2 -14.01 -27.98 37.47
C ILE A 2 -14.67 -26.63 37.81
N GLU A 3 -15.50 -26.59 38.86
CA GLU A 3 -16.23 -25.39 39.29
C GLU A 3 -15.30 -24.32 39.91
N ILE A 4 -14.21 -24.74 40.55
CA ILE A 4 -13.19 -23.85 41.11
C ILE A 4 -12.35 -23.24 39.99
N MET A 5 -11.98 -24.04 38.97
CA MET A 5 -11.29 -23.52 37.79
C MET A 5 -12.17 -22.57 36.97
N ALA A 6 -13.46 -22.88 36.81
CA ALA A 6 -14.40 -21.98 36.14
C ALA A 6 -14.56 -20.64 36.88
N LYS A 7 -14.58 -20.66 38.21
CA LYS A 7 -14.67 -19.46 39.05
C LYS A 7 -13.40 -18.61 38.98
N ASP A 8 -12.22 -19.24 38.99
CA ASP A 8 -10.92 -18.54 38.85
C ASP A 8 -10.74 -17.94 37.44
N CYS A 9 -11.27 -18.60 36.39
CA CYS A 9 -11.36 -18.04 35.04
C CYS A 9 -12.30 -16.84 34.96
N LEU A 10 -13.45 -16.88 35.65
CA LEU A 10 -14.42 -15.78 35.70
C LEU A 10 -13.88 -14.58 36.50
N GLU A 11 -13.16 -14.81 37.60
CA GLU A 11 -12.53 -13.75 38.39
C GLU A 11 -11.37 -13.07 37.63
N LYS A 12 -10.56 -13.83 36.88
CA LYS A 12 -9.54 -13.26 35.96
C LYS A 12 -10.17 -12.47 34.81
N ALA A 13 -11.35 -12.87 34.34
CA ALA A 13 -12.10 -12.13 33.34
C ALA A 13 -12.75 -10.85 33.89
N ALA A 14 -13.11 -10.81 35.18
CA ALA A 14 -13.78 -9.67 35.81
C ALA A 14 -12.93 -8.39 35.90
N GLY A 15 -11.59 -8.51 35.87
CA GLY A 15 -10.66 -7.38 35.83
C GLY A 15 -10.35 -6.84 34.42
N HIS A 16 -10.71 -7.58 33.37
CA HIS A 16 -10.40 -7.25 31.99
C HIS A 16 -11.66 -6.79 31.26
N ASN A 17 -11.70 -5.51 30.89
CA ASN A 17 -12.83 -4.95 30.14
C ASN A 17 -12.38 -4.59 28.72
N PRO A 18 -12.67 -5.45 27.72
CA PRO A 18 -12.30 -5.22 26.33
C PRO A 18 -12.81 -3.87 25.77
N ASN A 19 -13.93 -3.35 26.30
CA ASN A 19 -14.44 -2.05 25.88
C ASN A 19 -13.60 -0.89 26.43
N LEU A 20 -13.06 -1.00 27.65
CA LEU A 20 -12.11 -0.01 28.19
C LEU A 20 -10.80 -0.03 27.40
N ASP A 21 -10.30 -1.21 27.03
CA ASP A 21 -9.10 -1.32 26.20
C ASP A 21 -9.31 -0.75 24.80
N ALA A 22 -10.46 -1.04 24.17
CA ALA A 22 -10.84 -0.44 22.89
C ALA A 22 -10.99 1.09 22.98
N ALA A 23 -11.53 1.62 24.08
CA ALA A 23 -11.60 3.06 24.33
C ALA A 23 -10.21 3.67 24.54
N GLY A 24 -9.32 3.00 25.27
CA GLY A 24 -7.93 3.39 25.45
C GLY A 24 -7.17 3.43 24.13
N LEU A 25 -7.36 2.45 23.25
CA LEU A 25 -6.82 2.44 21.89
C LEU A 25 -7.40 3.57 21.03
N ALA A 26 -8.71 3.82 21.12
CA ALA A 26 -9.35 4.92 20.41
C ALA A 26 -8.78 6.28 20.83
N VAL A 27 -8.48 6.45 22.13
CA VAL A 27 -7.80 7.63 22.67
C VAL A 27 -6.34 7.69 22.22
N LYS A 28 -5.61 6.57 22.18
CA LYS A 28 -4.23 6.52 21.65
C LYS A 28 -4.17 6.87 20.17
N LEU A 29 -5.11 6.37 19.38
CA LEU A 29 -5.26 6.69 17.96
C LEU A 29 -5.53 8.19 17.77
N SER A 30 -6.38 8.80 18.60
CA SER A 30 -6.66 10.24 18.56
C SER A 30 -5.60 11.11 19.26
N LYS A 31 -4.69 10.51 20.02
CA LYS A 31 -3.59 11.21 20.70
C LYS A 31 -2.42 11.39 19.75
N ALA A 32 -1.52 12.28 20.18
CA ALA A 32 -0.49 12.89 19.36
C ALA A 32 0.36 11.94 18.50
N VAL A 33 0.81 10.77 18.96
CA VAL A 33 1.89 10.08 18.23
C VAL A 33 1.44 9.42 16.92
N PRO A 34 0.42 8.52 16.88
CA PRO A 34 -0.06 7.96 15.62
C PRO A 34 -0.71 9.02 14.72
N TYR A 35 -1.54 9.88 15.31
CA TYR A 35 -2.22 10.94 14.56
C TYR A 35 -1.25 11.95 13.95
N ARG A 36 -0.22 12.39 14.69
CA ARG A 36 0.83 13.28 14.12
C ARG A 36 1.69 12.54 13.11
N ALA A 37 2.00 11.27 13.32
CA ALA A 37 2.74 10.48 12.35
C ALA A 37 1.99 10.38 11.01
N GLU A 38 0.68 10.15 11.04
CA GLU A 38 -0.18 10.13 9.85
C GLU A 38 -0.20 11.51 9.17
N ILE A 39 -0.45 12.58 9.93
CA ILE A 39 -0.41 13.96 9.42
C ILE A 39 0.95 14.30 8.81
N GLU A 40 2.06 13.93 9.43
CA GLU A 40 3.40 14.24 8.94
C GLU A 40 3.68 13.54 7.60
N ILE A 41 3.17 12.32 7.40
CA ILE A 41 3.26 11.61 6.12
C ILE A 41 2.34 12.26 5.08
N GLU A 42 1.12 12.67 5.45
CA GLU A 42 0.23 13.42 4.56
C GLU A 42 0.83 14.76 4.12
N TRP A 43 1.47 15.49 5.06
CA TRP A 43 2.20 16.73 4.78
C TRP A 43 3.40 16.47 3.87
N TYR A 44 4.15 15.38 4.11
CA TYR A 44 5.23 14.99 3.23
C TYR A 44 4.72 14.73 1.81
N LYS A 45 3.58 14.05 1.67
CA LYS A 45 2.95 13.83 0.36
C LYS A 45 2.59 15.15 -0.32
N ALA A 46 1.88 16.04 0.37
CA ALA A 46 1.51 17.35 -0.17
C ALA A 46 2.75 18.18 -0.59
N PHE A 47 3.82 18.10 0.20
CA PHE A 47 5.08 18.75 -0.11
C PHE A 47 5.74 18.17 -1.38
N CYS A 48 5.81 16.85 -1.52
CA CYS A 48 6.36 16.20 -2.71
C CYS A 48 5.56 16.54 -3.98
N ASP A 49 4.24 16.49 -3.87
CA ASP A 49 3.31 16.80 -4.96
C ASP A 49 3.49 18.25 -5.46
N GLN A 50 3.75 19.21 -4.55
CA GLN A 50 3.89 20.62 -4.89
C GLN A 50 5.30 21.01 -5.38
N TYR A 51 6.36 20.49 -4.74
CA TYR A 51 7.72 21.04 -4.91
C TYR A 51 8.64 20.20 -5.79
N HIS A 52 8.43 18.89 -5.88
CA HIS A 52 9.40 18.00 -6.55
C HIS A 52 8.94 17.49 -7.91
N GLN A 53 7.66 17.68 -8.28
CA GLN A 53 7.05 17.04 -9.46
C GLN A 53 7.33 15.51 -9.51
N MET A 54 7.61 14.95 -8.34
CA MET A 54 8.08 13.60 -8.08
C MET A 54 7.24 13.16 -6.91
N GLY A 55 6.38 12.16 -7.14
CA GLY A 55 5.43 11.70 -6.14
C GLY A 55 6.13 11.28 -4.85
N TYR A 56 5.39 11.29 -3.74
CA TYR A 56 5.97 10.99 -2.42
C TYR A 56 6.64 9.61 -2.35
N TYR A 57 6.15 8.63 -3.11
CA TYR A 57 6.77 7.32 -3.28
C TYR A 57 8.20 7.42 -3.82
N ASP A 58 8.36 8.07 -4.98
CA ASP A 58 9.64 8.22 -5.66
C ASP A 58 10.60 9.09 -4.84
N ALA A 59 10.08 10.15 -4.22
CA ALA A 59 10.84 11.01 -3.33
C ALA A 59 11.41 10.22 -2.14
N PHE A 60 10.60 9.38 -1.50
CA PHE A 60 11.05 8.55 -0.39
C PHE A 60 12.06 7.48 -0.84
N LYS A 61 11.79 6.79 -1.95
CA LYS A 61 12.67 5.75 -2.51
C LYS A 61 14.08 6.27 -2.82
N LEU A 62 14.18 7.49 -3.34
CA LEU A 62 15.46 8.12 -3.69
C LEU A 62 16.17 8.76 -2.48
N ASN A 63 15.42 9.33 -1.54
CA ASN A 63 15.94 10.23 -0.52
C ASN A 63 15.86 9.70 0.91
N GLU A 64 15.41 8.47 1.18
CA GLU A 64 15.32 8.01 2.56
C GLU A 64 16.70 8.05 3.27
N GLY A 65 16.75 8.78 4.38
CA GLY A 65 17.98 9.06 5.15
C GLY A 65 18.84 10.20 4.62
N SER A 66 18.47 10.85 3.51
CA SER A 66 19.24 11.98 2.95
C SER A 66 18.93 13.31 3.63
N SER A 67 17.77 13.45 4.28
CA SER A 67 17.44 14.61 5.11
C SER A 67 16.73 14.23 6.42
N ILE A 68 16.66 15.21 7.32
CA ILE A 68 15.92 15.12 8.59
C ILE A 68 14.45 14.77 8.31
N ARG A 69 13.86 15.30 7.23
CA ARG A 69 12.45 15.09 6.91
C ARG A 69 12.15 13.63 6.57
N GLU A 70 12.91 13.03 5.65
CA GLU A 70 12.72 11.63 5.26
C GLU A 70 13.02 10.69 6.43
N SER A 71 13.98 11.05 7.28
CA SER A 71 14.27 10.31 8.51
C SER A 71 13.09 10.33 9.49
N ILE A 72 12.42 11.49 9.64
CA ILE A 72 11.19 11.61 10.44
C ILE A 72 10.06 10.80 9.82
N VAL A 73 9.84 10.88 8.50
CA VAL A 73 8.83 10.10 7.79
C VAL A 73 9.04 8.60 8.00
N ASN A 74 10.28 8.13 7.88
CA ASN A 74 10.61 6.72 8.11
C ASN A 74 10.40 6.31 9.58
N MET A 75 10.80 7.15 10.53
CA MET A 75 10.55 6.90 11.95
C MET A 75 9.05 6.81 12.26
N ASN A 76 8.25 7.68 11.65
CA ASN A 76 6.80 7.70 11.81
C ASN A 76 6.13 6.48 11.17
N ARG A 77 6.61 6.03 10.00
CA ARG A 77 6.21 4.75 9.40
C ARG A 77 6.36 3.60 10.39
N HIS A 78 7.52 3.48 11.04
CA HIS A 78 7.76 2.43 12.05
C HIS A 78 6.90 2.60 13.30
N ARG A 79 6.68 3.83 13.77
CA ARG A 79 5.79 4.09 14.92
C ARG A 79 4.35 3.66 14.64
N LEU A 80 3.84 3.97 13.44
CA LEU A 80 2.50 3.55 13.01
C LEU A 80 2.41 2.03 12.87
N ALA A 81 3.42 1.39 12.27
CA ALA A 81 3.49 -0.06 12.18
C ALA A 81 3.46 -0.72 13.56
N GLY A 82 4.22 -0.20 14.53
CA GLY A 82 4.22 -0.68 15.91
C GLY A 82 2.85 -0.55 16.60
N PHE A 83 2.18 0.59 16.41
CA PHE A 83 0.82 0.81 16.93
C PHE A 83 -0.16 -0.23 16.36
N TRP A 84 -0.21 -0.38 15.04
CA TRP A 84 -1.13 -1.30 14.38
C TRP A 84 -0.84 -2.77 14.68
N ASN A 85 0.44 -3.15 14.76
CA ASN A 85 0.83 -4.49 15.21
C ASN A 85 0.36 -4.76 16.65
N SER A 86 0.44 -3.78 17.55
CA SER A 86 -0.10 -3.89 18.90
C SER A 86 -1.62 -4.06 18.91
N VAL A 87 -2.36 -3.33 18.07
CA VAL A 87 -3.81 -3.47 17.92
C VAL A 87 -4.18 -4.89 17.42
N ILE A 88 -3.49 -5.39 16.39
CA ILE A 88 -3.70 -6.74 15.86
C ILE A 88 -3.42 -7.78 16.94
N TYR A 89 -2.29 -7.65 17.65
CA TYR A 89 -1.95 -8.54 18.75
C TYR A 89 -3.02 -8.55 19.85
N MET A 90 -3.54 -7.38 20.24
CA MET A 90 -4.63 -7.31 21.21
C MET A 90 -5.91 -7.97 20.71
N LEU A 91 -6.24 -7.82 19.42
CA LEU A 91 -7.40 -8.48 18.82
C LEU A 91 -7.28 -10.01 18.82
N GLU A 92 -6.12 -10.52 18.43
CA GLU A 92 -5.86 -11.97 18.34
C GLU A 92 -5.81 -12.66 19.71
N ASN A 93 -5.41 -11.94 20.75
CA ASN A 93 -5.41 -12.42 22.12
C ASN A 93 -6.76 -12.19 22.84
N ASN A 94 -7.85 -11.95 22.09
CA ASN A 94 -9.19 -11.69 22.63
C ASN A 94 -9.26 -10.56 23.67
N LYS A 95 -8.32 -9.60 23.60
CA LYS A 95 -8.29 -8.43 24.49
C LYS A 95 -9.16 -7.28 24.01
N LEU A 96 -9.76 -7.43 22.83
CA LEU A 96 -10.63 -6.44 22.21
C LEU A 96 -12.01 -7.06 21.95
N PRO A 97 -13.06 -6.23 21.84
CA PRO A 97 -14.41 -6.71 21.54
C PRO A 97 -14.43 -7.51 20.24
N HIS A 98 -15.23 -8.59 20.20
CA HIS A 98 -15.29 -9.46 19.02
C HIS A 98 -15.72 -8.73 17.73
N ASP A 99 -16.48 -7.65 17.85
CA ASP A 99 -16.94 -6.82 16.73
C ASP A 99 -15.95 -5.73 16.33
N PHE A 100 -14.80 -5.61 16.99
CA PHE A 100 -13.83 -4.51 16.80
C PHE A 100 -13.43 -4.33 15.34
N HIS A 101 -13.15 -5.42 14.63
CA HIS A 101 -12.78 -5.45 13.21
C HIS A 101 -13.90 -5.02 12.25
N ARG A 102 -15.15 -4.89 12.73
CA ARG A 102 -16.30 -4.44 11.93
C ARG A 102 -16.68 -2.99 12.22
N ARG A 103 -16.13 -2.40 13.28
CA ARG A 103 -16.43 -1.03 13.68
C ARG A 103 -15.85 -0.06 12.65
N SER A 104 -16.71 0.78 12.08
CA SER A 104 -16.37 1.71 11.00
C SER A 104 -15.14 2.57 11.29
N LYS A 105 -14.97 3.04 12.53
CA LYS A 105 -13.80 3.82 12.96
C LYS A 105 -12.49 3.08 12.69
N TRP A 106 -12.39 1.82 13.09
CA TRP A 106 -11.17 1.03 12.96
C TRP A 106 -10.92 0.59 11.52
N VAL A 107 -11.96 0.17 10.82
CA VAL A 107 -11.88 -0.21 9.40
C VAL A 107 -11.45 0.96 8.52
N ASN A 108 -12.01 2.16 8.76
CA ASN A 108 -11.61 3.36 8.01
C ASN A 108 -10.18 3.79 8.36
N ALA A 109 -9.82 3.81 9.65
CA ALA A 109 -8.47 4.20 10.07
C ALA A 109 -7.39 3.24 9.56
N SER A 110 -7.64 1.93 9.61
CA SER A 110 -6.71 0.94 9.06
C SER A 110 -6.59 1.06 7.54
N GLN A 111 -7.69 1.39 6.85
CA GLN A 111 -7.68 1.61 5.41
C GLN A 111 -6.86 2.85 5.04
N VAL A 112 -7.04 3.98 5.74
CA VAL A 112 -6.24 5.20 5.48
C VAL A 112 -4.77 4.94 5.75
N TYR A 113 -4.43 4.32 6.89
CA TYR A 113 -3.06 3.89 7.19
C TYR A 113 -2.46 3.05 6.08
N LYS A 114 -3.19 2.03 5.61
CA LYS A 114 -2.74 1.15 4.52
C LYS A 114 -2.48 1.95 3.24
N LEU A 115 -3.42 2.77 2.80
CA LEU A 115 -3.28 3.54 1.56
C LEU A 115 -2.14 4.56 1.63
N LEU A 116 -1.84 5.10 2.82
CA LEU A 116 -0.81 6.10 3.02
C LEU A 116 0.59 5.49 3.16
N VAL A 117 0.71 4.42 3.95
CA VAL A 117 2.00 3.90 4.43
C VAL A 117 2.49 2.68 3.65
N GLU A 118 1.60 1.83 3.12
CA GLU A 118 2.02 0.65 2.35
C GLU A 118 2.87 1.02 1.12
N PRO A 119 2.61 2.12 0.37
CA PRO A 119 3.53 2.59 -0.66
C PRO A 119 4.95 2.90 -0.17
N LEU A 120 5.10 3.41 1.06
CA LEU A 120 6.43 3.68 1.63
C LEU A 120 7.16 2.39 2.01
N ASP A 121 6.43 1.38 2.50
CA ASP A 121 6.99 0.04 2.75
C ASP A 121 7.44 -0.62 1.44
N ILE A 122 6.66 -0.48 0.37
CA ILE A 122 7.04 -0.93 -0.98
C ILE A 122 8.29 -0.20 -1.46
N ALA A 123 8.34 1.14 -1.30
CA ALA A 123 9.49 1.94 -1.71
C ALA A 123 10.79 1.45 -1.03
N ASP A 124 10.74 1.23 0.28
CA ASP A 124 11.87 0.70 1.07
C ASP A 124 12.26 -0.72 0.61
N TYR A 125 11.28 -1.59 0.36
CA TYR A 125 11.51 -2.96 -0.09
C TYR A 125 12.25 -3.02 -1.43
N TYR A 126 11.79 -2.27 -2.43
CA TYR A 126 12.44 -2.25 -3.75
C TYR A 126 13.77 -1.47 -3.71
N ARG A 127 13.88 -0.42 -2.89
CA ARG A 127 15.12 0.33 -2.69
C ARG A 127 16.24 -0.54 -2.15
N LYS A 128 15.95 -1.36 -1.12
CA LYS A 128 16.92 -2.28 -0.50
C LYS A 128 17.27 -3.48 -1.39
N GLY A 129 16.63 -3.63 -2.54
CA GLY A 129 16.89 -4.75 -3.43
C GLY A 129 16.30 -6.08 -2.95
N MET A 130 15.39 -6.05 -1.96
CA MET A 130 14.79 -7.26 -1.38
C MET A 130 14.09 -8.12 -2.43
N HIS A 131 13.55 -7.49 -3.49
CA HIS A 131 12.94 -8.17 -4.62
C HIS A 131 13.87 -9.16 -5.34
N ARG A 132 15.20 -8.94 -5.29
CA ARG A 132 16.21 -9.80 -5.93
C ARG A 132 16.59 -11.00 -5.08
N GLU A 133 16.48 -10.86 -3.76
CA GLU A 133 16.88 -11.89 -2.80
C GLU A 133 15.70 -12.76 -2.38
N TRP A 134 14.52 -12.16 -2.16
CA TRP A 134 13.34 -12.81 -1.58
C TRP A 134 12.16 -12.90 -2.56
N GLY A 135 12.29 -12.33 -3.76
CA GLY A 135 11.22 -12.28 -4.78
C GLY A 135 10.31 -11.06 -4.64
N HIS A 136 9.29 -10.91 -5.49
CA HIS A 136 8.53 -9.67 -5.56
C HIS A 136 7.68 -9.38 -4.30
N TYR A 137 7.39 -8.10 -4.06
CA TYR A 137 6.72 -7.64 -2.84
C TYR A 137 5.35 -8.30 -2.63
N LEU A 138 4.57 -8.48 -3.69
CA LEU A 138 3.22 -9.05 -3.61
C LEU A 138 3.21 -10.49 -3.10
N GLU A 139 4.25 -11.27 -3.40
CA GLU A 139 4.34 -12.69 -3.06
C GLU A 139 5.08 -12.92 -1.73
N HIS A 140 6.13 -12.12 -1.47
CA HIS A 140 7.07 -12.42 -0.39
C HIS A 140 7.42 -11.21 0.51
N GLY A 141 7.07 -9.99 0.12
CA GLY A 141 7.43 -8.77 0.87
C GLY A 141 6.31 -8.19 1.71
N ARG A 142 5.05 -8.53 1.42
CA ARG A 142 3.89 -7.90 2.03
C ARG A 142 3.69 -8.32 3.48
N GLU A 143 3.63 -7.35 4.39
CA GLU A 143 3.44 -7.66 5.81
C GLU A 143 1.99 -8.08 6.11
N ARG A 144 1.88 -9.07 7.01
CA ARG A 144 0.61 -9.65 7.48
C ARG A 144 -0.43 -8.62 7.92
N ARG A 145 0.00 -7.46 8.44
CA ARG A 145 -0.90 -6.36 8.85
C ARG A 145 -1.79 -5.89 7.70
N TYR A 146 -1.25 -5.77 6.49
CA TYR A 146 -2.00 -5.28 5.34
C TYR A 146 -3.03 -6.29 4.85
N GLU A 147 -2.72 -7.58 4.91
CA GLU A 147 -3.68 -8.65 4.60
C GLU A 147 -4.86 -8.67 5.58
N ILE A 148 -4.60 -8.43 6.87
CA ILE A 148 -5.64 -8.35 7.90
C ILE A 148 -6.56 -7.16 7.62
N PHE A 149 -6.00 -6.01 7.25
CA PHE A 149 -6.79 -4.83 6.91
C PHE A 149 -7.60 -5.01 5.62
N ASP A 150 -7.08 -5.73 4.62
CA ASP A 150 -7.85 -6.12 3.44
C ASP A 150 -9.06 -6.96 3.81
N LYS A 151 -8.92 -7.90 4.75
CA LYS A 151 -10.03 -8.71 5.27
C LYS A 151 -11.06 -7.83 5.97
N TRP A 152 -10.63 -6.95 6.86
CA TRP A 152 -11.54 -6.02 7.57
C TRP A 152 -12.31 -5.11 6.61
N TRP A 153 -11.65 -4.65 5.54
CA TRP A 153 -12.29 -3.82 4.51
C TRP A 153 -13.33 -4.60 3.71
N LYS A 154 -13.01 -5.83 3.28
CA LYS A 154 -13.91 -6.71 2.52
C LYS A 154 -15.13 -7.13 3.34
N ASP A 155 -14.92 -7.49 4.61
CA ASP A 155 -15.97 -7.96 5.52
C ASP A 155 -16.98 -6.87 5.91
N ARG A 156 -16.64 -5.60 5.67
CA ARG A 156 -17.54 -4.47 5.88
C ARG A 156 -18.81 -4.54 5.00
N GLY A 157 -18.84 -5.39 3.98
CA GLY A 157 -20.02 -5.65 3.16
C GLY A 157 -20.47 -4.45 2.31
N VAL A 158 -19.67 -3.39 2.24
CA VAL A 158 -19.96 -2.25 1.37
C VAL A 158 -19.70 -2.71 -0.05
N ARG A 159 -20.76 -2.98 -0.81
CA ARG A 159 -20.67 -2.94 -2.27
C ARG A 159 -20.16 -1.54 -2.60
N GLU A 160 -18.90 -1.43 -2.98
CA GLU A 160 -18.36 -0.19 -3.53
C GLU A 160 -19.26 0.18 -4.71
N LYS A 161 -20.19 1.11 -4.47
CA LYS A 161 -20.96 1.67 -5.56
C LYS A 161 -19.93 2.38 -6.41
N LYS A 162 -19.62 1.80 -7.57
CA LYS A 162 -18.73 2.34 -8.60
C LYS A 162 -19.34 3.62 -9.19
N TYR A 163 -19.47 4.65 -8.36
CA TYR A 163 -19.72 5.98 -8.85
C TYR A 163 -18.41 6.47 -9.44
N LYS A 164 -18.44 6.82 -10.72
CA LYS A 164 -17.29 7.44 -11.39
C LYS A 164 -16.90 8.69 -10.60
N ARG A 165 -15.70 8.70 -10.03
CA ARG A 165 -15.23 9.83 -9.22
C ARG A 165 -15.10 11.07 -10.11
N ARG A 166 -15.47 12.23 -9.56
CA ARG A 166 -15.34 13.52 -10.28
C ARG A 166 -13.90 14.04 -10.27
N LYS A 167 -13.14 13.76 -9.20
CA LYS A 167 -11.74 14.15 -8.98
C LYS A 167 -10.88 12.91 -8.72
N TYR A 168 -9.56 13.03 -8.89
CA TYR A 168 -8.60 12.01 -8.46
C TYR A 168 -8.71 11.76 -6.97
N ALA A 169 -8.39 10.54 -6.55
CA ALA A 169 -8.39 10.18 -5.16
C ALA A 169 -7.20 10.87 -4.46
N ASN A 170 -7.36 11.32 -3.22
CA ASN A 170 -6.23 11.88 -2.48
C ASN A 170 -5.14 10.83 -2.21
N LEU A 171 -5.54 9.56 -2.14
CA LEU A 171 -4.69 8.38 -1.99
C LEU A 171 -5.12 7.34 -3.01
N THR A 172 -4.15 6.69 -3.65
CA THR A 172 -4.41 5.60 -4.60
C THR A 172 -5.17 4.48 -3.89
N GLN A 173 -6.28 4.04 -4.47
CA GLN A 173 -7.17 3.07 -3.82
C GLN A 173 -6.60 1.64 -3.78
N ASP A 174 -5.72 1.30 -4.73
CA ASP A 174 -4.86 0.13 -4.63
C ASP A 174 -3.54 0.51 -3.96
N SER A 175 -3.37 0.10 -2.70
CA SER A 175 -2.16 0.35 -1.95
C SER A 175 -0.94 -0.41 -2.47
N CYS A 176 -1.15 -1.52 -3.18
CA CYS A 176 -0.08 -2.28 -3.82
C CYS A 176 0.23 -1.83 -5.25
N PHE A 177 -0.35 -0.71 -5.71
CA PHE A 177 -0.17 -0.21 -7.07
C PHE A 177 1.32 -0.07 -7.43
N TRP A 178 2.13 0.52 -6.54
CA TRP A 178 3.55 0.72 -6.77
C TRP A 178 4.34 -0.59 -6.89
N ALA A 179 3.97 -1.64 -6.16
CA ALA A 179 4.62 -2.95 -6.30
C ALA A 179 4.40 -3.52 -7.72
N ARG A 180 3.19 -3.36 -8.27
CA ARG A 180 2.88 -3.76 -9.64
C ARG A 180 3.64 -2.94 -10.69
N VAL A 181 3.85 -1.64 -10.43
CA VAL A 181 4.66 -0.77 -11.30
C VAL A 181 6.11 -1.26 -11.35
N GLU A 182 6.70 -1.62 -10.22
CA GLU A 182 8.08 -2.14 -10.17
C GLU A 182 8.20 -3.49 -10.90
N GLU A 183 7.25 -4.41 -10.72
CA GLU A 183 7.19 -5.65 -11.49
C GLU A 183 7.08 -5.39 -13.00
N ALA A 184 6.20 -4.46 -13.41
CA ALA A 184 6.03 -4.09 -14.81
C ALA A 184 7.29 -3.46 -15.41
N LYS A 185 8.07 -2.73 -14.61
CA LYS A 185 9.37 -2.18 -15.01
C LYS A 185 10.41 -3.28 -15.22
N GLU A 186 10.45 -4.28 -14.34
CA GLU A 186 11.31 -5.45 -14.54
C GLU A 186 10.91 -6.26 -15.77
N TRP A 187 9.62 -6.46 -16.02
CA TRP A 187 9.16 -7.12 -17.25
C TRP A 187 9.60 -6.36 -18.50
N LEU A 188 9.52 -5.03 -18.49
CA LEU A 188 9.93 -4.20 -19.62
C LEU A 188 11.45 -4.30 -19.89
N ASN A 189 12.27 -4.33 -18.84
CA ASN A 189 13.71 -4.58 -18.96
C ASN A 189 14.00 -5.99 -19.49
N ASN A 190 13.29 -6.99 -18.98
CA ASN A 190 13.45 -8.38 -19.40
C ASN A 190 13.06 -8.57 -20.88
N VAL A 191 12.02 -7.89 -21.38
CA VAL A 191 11.64 -7.93 -22.82
C VAL A 191 12.76 -7.43 -23.74
N ARG A 192 13.60 -6.49 -23.27
CA ARG A 192 14.74 -5.96 -24.05
C ARG A 192 15.88 -6.97 -24.16
N ILE A 193 16.07 -7.81 -23.14
CA ILE A 193 17.20 -8.73 -23.02
C ILE A 193 16.82 -10.14 -23.52
N GLU A 194 15.56 -10.55 -23.32
CA GLU A 194 15.07 -11.89 -23.62
C GLU A 194 15.08 -12.18 -25.13
N ARG A 195 15.73 -13.30 -25.47
CA ARG A 195 15.91 -13.77 -26.86
C ARG A 195 14.88 -14.82 -27.24
N ASP A 196 14.33 -15.53 -26.26
CA ASP A 196 13.28 -16.52 -26.47
C ASP A 196 11.94 -15.83 -26.81
N VAL A 197 11.44 -16.07 -28.02
CA VAL A 197 10.20 -15.49 -28.54
C VAL A 197 8.99 -15.83 -27.67
N THR A 198 8.93 -17.06 -27.15
CA THR A 198 7.80 -17.54 -26.35
C THR A 198 7.78 -16.84 -24.99
N LYS A 199 8.94 -16.73 -24.33
CA LYS A 199 9.07 -15.98 -23.07
C LYS A 199 8.81 -14.49 -23.27
N ARG A 200 9.30 -13.92 -24.35
CA ARG A 200 9.06 -12.51 -24.70
C ARG A 200 7.58 -12.23 -24.93
N ASN A 201 6.86 -13.12 -25.60
CA ASN A 201 5.41 -13.01 -25.78
C ASN A 201 4.66 -13.08 -24.43
N MET A 202 5.07 -13.98 -23.53
CA MET A 202 4.48 -14.05 -22.18
C MET A 202 4.70 -12.77 -21.38
N LEU A 203 5.89 -12.17 -21.44
CA LEU A 203 6.17 -10.88 -20.80
C LEU A 203 5.30 -9.75 -21.39
N TRP A 204 5.12 -9.74 -22.71
CA TRP A 204 4.22 -8.79 -23.37
C TRP A 204 2.77 -8.90 -22.92
N LEU A 205 2.26 -10.11 -22.75
CA LEU A 205 0.92 -10.32 -22.21
C LEU A 205 0.77 -9.69 -20.82
N LYS A 206 1.73 -9.93 -19.92
CA LYS A 206 1.75 -9.33 -18.58
C LYS A 206 1.81 -7.80 -18.62
N ILE A 207 2.64 -7.23 -19.48
CA ILE A 207 2.75 -5.77 -19.67
C ILE A 207 1.41 -5.19 -20.15
N ASN A 208 0.76 -5.82 -21.14
CA ASN A 208 -0.52 -5.35 -21.66
C ASN A 208 -1.66 -5.49 -20.64
N GLU A 209 -1.64 -6.54 -19.82
CA GLU A 209 -2.59 -6.71 -18.70
C GLU A 209 -2.41 -5.60 -17.65
N PHE A 210 -1.17 -5.30 -17.28
CA PHE A 210 -0.86 -4.21 -16.36
C PHE A 210 -1.24 -2.84 -16.94
N GLU A 211 -0.99 -2.58 -18.22
CA GLU A 211 -1.40 -1.35 -18.90
C GLU A 211 -2.92 -1.17 -18.83
N LYS A 212 -3.70 -2.21 -19.19
CA LYS A 212 -5.17 -2.18 -19.07
C LYS A 212 -5.64 -1.94 -17.64
N TYR A 213 -4.98 -2.58 -16.67
CA TYR A 213 -5.25 -2.39 -15.25
C TYR A 213 -5.03 -0.92 -14.83
N ALA A 214 -3.87 -0.35 -15.16
CA ALA A 214 -3.53 1.02 -14.82
C ALA A 214 -4.45 2.04 -15.51
N SER A 215 -4.75 1.86 -16.81
CA SER A 215 -5.69 2.71 -17.54
C SER A 215 -7.06 2.73 -16.89
N LYS A 216 -7.60 1.57 -16.50
CA LYS A 216 -8.89 1.48 -15.82
C LYS A 216 -8.89 2.20 -14.47
N LEU A 217 -7.81 2.08 -13.70
CA LEU A 217 -7.66 2.75 -12.41
C LEU A 217 -7.61 4.28 -12.57
N ILE A 218 -6.92 4.76 -13.62
CA ILE A 218 -6.85 6.19 -13.98
C ILE A 218 -8.20 6.71 -14.47
N GLU A 219 -8.90 5.98 -15.34
CA GLU A 219 -10.22 6.35 -15.86
C GLU A 219 -11.29 6.47 -14.77
N ASN A 220 -11.20 5.60 -13.75
CA ASN A 220 -12.06 5.65 -12.56
C ASN A 220 -11.65 6.77 -11.58
N LYS A 221 -10.52 7.43 -11.84
CA LYS A 221 -9.86 8.41 -10.97
C LYS A 221 -9.57 7.85 -9.58
N GLU A 222 -9.13 6.60 -9.54
CA GLU A 222 -8.79 5.84 -8.32
C GLU A 222 -7.33 5.98 -7.92
N VAL A 223 -6.52 6.55 -8.80
CA VAL A 223 -5.13 6.95 -8.51
C VAL A 223 -5.09 8.34 -7.88
N SER A 224 -4.03 8.59 -7.12
CA SER A 224 -3.65 9.93 -6.68
C SER A 224 -2.83 10.65 -7.75
N GLU A 225 -2.80 11.98 -7.65
CA GLU A 225 -2.14 12.87 -8.63
C GLU A 225 -0.62 12.66 -8.67
N ASP A 226 -0.04 12.16 -7.57
CA ASP A 226 1.37 11.77 -7.44
C ASP A 226 1.79 10.69 -8.44
N VAL A 227 0.91 9.74 -8.75
CA VAL A 227 1.15 8.70 -9.77
C VAL A 227 1.32 9.32 -11.16
N LEU A 228 0.59 10.40 -11.44
CA LEU A 228 0.60 11.10 -12.72
C LEU A 228 1.66 12.22 -12.79
N ALA A 229 2.48 12.37 -11.75
CA ALA A 229 3.54 13.36 -11.74
C ALA A 229 4.57 13.04 -12.84
N LYS A 230 5.13 14.10 -13.45
CA LYS A 230 6.01 13.97 -14.63
C LYS A 230 7.20 13.05 -14.39
N ASN A 231 7.82 13.13 -13.21
CA ASN A 231 9.00 12.34 -12.86
C ASN A 231 8.65 11.12 -11.99
N SER A 232 7.39 10.69 -11.99
CA SER A 232 6.99 9.49 -11.26
C SER A 232 7.53 8.24 -11.94
N THR A 233 7.83 7.18 -11.17
CA THR A 233 8.27 5.90 -11.77
C THR A 233 7.22 5.35 -12.75
N PHE A 234 5.93 5.61 -12.52
CA PHE A 234 4.86 5.20 -13.43
C PHE A 234 4.89 5.98 -14.75
N SER A 235 5.04 7.31 -14.71
CA SER A 235 5.10 8.14 -15.92
C SER A 235 6.31 7.77 -16.78
N LEU A 236 7.47 7.55 -16.15
CA LEU A 236 8.68 7.09 -16.84
C LEU A 236 8.47 5.72 -17.49
N TRP A 237 7.83 4.78 -16.77
CA TRP A 237 7.48 3.47 -17.32
C TRP A 237 6.56 3.57 -18.55
N VAL A 238 5.57 4.48 -18.53
CA VAL A 238 4.68 4.72 -19.68
C VAL A 238 5.46 5.26 -20.88
N GLU A 239 6.41 6.18 -20.66
CA GLU A 239 7.27 6.71 -21.73
C GLU A 239 8.17 5.62 -22.33
N GLU A 240 8.82 4.82 -21.48
CA GLU A 240 9.65 3.68 -21.90
C GLU A 240 8.85 2.63 -22.69
N LEU A 241 7.61 2.36 -22.27
CA LEU A 241 6.71 1.44 -22.99
C LEU A 241 6.33 1.98 -24.37
N LYS A 242 6.00 3.27 -24.47
CA LYS A 242 5.68 3.91 -25.75
C LYS A 242 6.86 3.88 -26.72
N GLU A 243 8.05 4.18 -26.24
CA GLU A 243 9.27 4.11 -27.04
C GLU A 243 9.49 2.69 -27.56
N LEU A 244 9.39 1.70 -26.67
CA LEU A 244 9.63 0.30 -27.02
C LEU A 244 8.58 -0.25 -28.00
N LYS A 245 7.30 0.10 -27.84
CA LYS A 245 6.24 -0.21 -28.81
C LYS A 245 6.53 0.44 -30.18
N SER A 246 6.99 1.70 -30.18
CA SER A 246 7.31 2.42 -31.42
C SER A 246 8.49 1.79 -32.17
N GLN A 247 9.54 1.38 -31.46
CA GLN A 247 10.68 0.67 -32.03
C GLN A 247 10.27 -0.69 -32.63
N LEU A 248 9.34 -1.41 -31.99
CA LEU A 248 8.81 -2.66 -32.54
C LEU A 248 7.97 -2.45 -33.80
N ILE A 249 7.15 -1.40 -33.84
CA ILE A 249 6.37 -1.05 -35.03
C ILE A 249 7.32 -0.65 -36.18
N ALA A 250 8.36 0.13 -35.90
CA ALA A 250 9.36 0.54 -36.89
C ALA A 250 10.21 -0.63 -37.41
N ASN A 251 10.57 -1.59 -36.55
CA ASN A 251 11.43 -2.72 -36.92
C ASN A 251 10.67 -3.92 -37.51
N PHE A 252 9.37 -4.09 -37.20
CA PHE A 252 8.62 -5.30 -37.56
C PHE A 252 7.25 -5.06 -38.21
N GLY A 253 6.85 -3.81 -38.48
CA GLY A 253 5.60 -3.52 -39.20
C GLY A 253 4.36 -4.13 -38.54
N TRP A 254 4.30 -4.11 -37.20
CA TRP A 254 3.18 -4.68 -36.45
C TRP A 254 1.92 -3.84 -36.65
N SER A 255 1.00 -4.34 -37.50
CA SER A 255 -0.37 -3.85 -37.59
C SER A 255 -1.17 -4.51 -36.49
N SER A 256 -1.64 -3.71 -35.53
CA SER A 256 -2.63 -4.14 -34.54
C SER A 256 -3.97 -4.34 -35.24
N GLY A 257 -4.37 -5.61 -35.43
CA GLY A 257 -5.76 -6.01 -35.54
C GLY A 257 -6.39 -6.23 -34.17
#